data_AF-A0A9E3JSV0-F1
#
_entry.id   AF-A0A9E3JSV0-F1
#
_cell.length_a   1.000
_cell.length_b   1.000
_cell.length_c   1.000
_cell.angle_alpha   90.00
_cell.angle_beta   90.00
_cell.angle_gamma   90.00
#
_symmetry.space_group_name_H-M   'P 1'
#
loop_
_entity.id
_entity.type
_entity.pdbx_description
1 polymer ?
#
loop_
_entity_poly.entity_id
_entity_poly.type
_entity_poly.pdbx_seq_one_letter_code
_entity_poly.pdbx_strand_id
1 'polypeptide(L)'
;MLPMSLKPGFRTLSCAALAAAACATFAASAAPPQPERNPYAPAYMHGYRHGAIPTRQGKIAIQQWATKSGIAKATSTNTLYYRGGTGGVGVLSGQSKVYLIFYGSQWGTSTTDANGYLNFSNDAAGAGPAAQKMFKGIGTNGELWSAELTQWCDGPGVATGASSCPSTGTIARIPYQQNVLAGVWYDNSAASPAGATAAQLAAEANKAAAHFGNTTAASNRYTYYVILSPTGTNPDNYKSPTQGYCAWHDYVGDPGISTPTTYGPLAFSNQPYNIDVGSSCGVNFVNSGTAGKLDGYTMTLGHEWHEMMSDQFPAGGWTANSGYENSDECAWIAAGSAGGAANVAFSTGTFTQQASWSNDTNNCAISHAIVTGGSTNTAPVANFSATSSGLTATFTDTSTDAENNISTHSWTFGDGGTSTATNPSHAYAAAGTYSVSETVTDTGGLSSTKTMSVTVSGSGSCGGTVLCSGTAVALPSVATGAWSPIYTIAVPAGKTSVVFNISGGTGDADLYVRIGSAPTTTSYNCRPYTTGNAETCTFNAPTAGTYYVGVRAYAAYSGVSLKATISP
;
A
#
# COMPACT_ATOMS: atom_id res chain seq x y z
N MET A 1 3.32 -72.71 17.65
CA MET A 1 2.31 -73.34 16.76
C MET A 1 1.28 -72.29 16.41
N LEU A 2 1.16 -71.95 15.12
CA LEU A 2 -0.04 -71.34 14.49
C LEU A 2 -1.26 -72.30 14.68
N PRO A 3 -2.54 -71.97 14.33
CA PRO A 3 -3.14 -70.71 13.84
C PRO A 3 -4.65 -70.43 14.22
N MET A 4 -5.18 -69.31 13.66
CA MET A 4 -6.50 -69.11 12.97
C MET A 4 -7.87 -69.41 13.64
N SER A 5 -8.81 -68.44 13.58
CA SER A 5 -9.90 -68.33 12.57
C SER A 5 -11.32 -67.91 13.05
N LEU A 6 -11.92 -66.99 12.27
CA LEU A 6 -13.31 -66.92 11.76
C LEU A 6 -14.53 -66.44 12.61
N LYS A 7 -15.32 -65.59 11.91
CA LYS A 7 -16.65 -64.93 12.11
C LYS A 7 -17.83 -65.94 12.34
N PRO A 8 -19.18 -65.62 12.36
CA PRO A 8 -19.94 -64.38 12.04
C PRO A 8 -21.26 -64.13 12.87
N GLY A 9 -22.09 -63.15 12.46
CA GLY A 9 -23.51 -63.08 12.85
C GLY A 9 -24.30 -61.87 12.30
N PHE A 10 -25.09 -62.08 11.23
CA PHE A 10 -26.12 -61.18 10.68
C PHE A 10 -27.51 -61.51 11.29
N ARG A 11 -28.43 -60.54 11.34
CA ARG A 11 -29.89 -60.77 11.50
C ARG A 11 -30.70 -59.98 10.48
N THR A 12 -31.73 -60.66 9.98
CA THR A 12 -32.72 -60.32 8.96
C THR A 12 -33.99 -59.68 9.55
N LEU A 13 -34.76 -58.95 8.73
CA LEU A 13 -36.21 -58.75 8.89
C LEU A 13 -36.93 -58.68 7.52
N SER A 14 -38.18 -59.16 7.48
CA SER A 14 -38.94 -59.68 6.33
C SER A 14 -39.85 -58.70 5.56
N CYS A 15 -40.27 -59.16 4.36
CA CYS A 15 -41.16 -58.59 3.33
C CYS A 15 -42.65 -58.36 3.70
N ALA A 16 -43.30 -57.46 2.94
CA ALA A 16 -44.67 -57.60 2.42
C ALA A 16 -44.81 -56.92 1.04
N ALA A 17 -45.65 -57.47 0.16
CA ALA A 17 -45.73 -57.25 -1.30
C ALA A 17 -46.70 -56.14 -1.74
N LEU A 18 -46.54 -55.58 -2.97
CA LEU A 18 -47.61 -55.38 -3.96
C LEU A 18 -47.11 -54.83 -5.34
N ALA A 19 -47.56 -55.49 -6.41
CA ALA A 19 -47.89 -55.06 -7.78
C ALA A 19 -47.05 -54.01 -8.58
N ALA A 20 -46.46 -54.54 -9.67
CA ALA A 20 -46.27 -53.99 -11.02
C ALA A 20 -46.30 -52.45 -11.27
N ALA A 21 -45.12 -51.88 -11.49
CA ALA A 21 -44.91 -50.74 -12.39
C ALA A 21 -43.56 -50.90 -13.11
N ALA A 22 -43.52 -50.55 -14.39
CA ALA A 22 -42.42 -50.79 -15.32
C ALA A 22 -41.06 -50.26 -14.80
N CYS A 23 -40.08 -51.16 -14.70
CA CYS A 23 -38.71 -50.82 -14.38
C CYS A 23 -37.99 -50.37 -15.66
N ALA A 24 -37.88 -49.06 -15.88
CA ALA A 24 -36.85 -48.51 -16.76
C ALA A 24 -35.51 -48.70 -16.05
N THR A 25 -34.70 -49.64 -16.51
CA THR A 25 -33.31 -49.79 -16.06
C THR A 25 -32.52 -48.58 -16.58
N PHE A 26 -32.32 -47.57 -15.72
CA PHE A 26 -31.19 -46.67 -15.89
C PHE A 26 -29.93 -47.49 -15.67
N ALA A 27 -29.23 -47.81 -16.75
CA ALA A 27 -27.84 -48.21 -16.65
C ALA A 27 -27.11 -47.04 -15.98
N ALA A 28 -26.64 -47.24 -14.74
CA ALA A 28 -25.66 -46.35 -14.15
C ALA A 28 -24.46 -46.33 -15.10
N SER A 29 -24.18 -45.17 -15.70
CA SER A 29 -22.93 -44.98 -16.39
C SER A 29 -21.82 -45.22 -15.37
N ALA A 30 -20.94 -46.18 -15.64
CA ALA A 30 -19.70 -46.28 -14.89
C ALA A 30 -18.99 -44.93 -15.01
N ALA A 31 -18.72 -44.29 -13.86
CA ALA A 31 -17.90 -43.10 -13.83
C ALA A 31 -16.58 -43.41 -14.56
N PRO A 32 -16.08 -42.51 -15.41
CA PRO A 32 -14.79 -42.73 -16.06
C PRO A 32 -13.72 -42.98 -14.98
N PRO A 33 -12.74 -43.87 -15.24
CA PRO A 33 -11.65 -44.09 -14.31
C PRO A 33 -11.01 -42.73 -14.01
N GLN A 34 -11.00 -42.35 -12.73
CA GLN A 34 -10.29 -41.15 -12.30
C GLN A 34 -8.84 -41.31 -12.76
N PRO A 35 -8.23 -40.31 -13.41
CA PRO A 35 -6.81 -40.37 -13.71
C PRO A 35 -6.07 -40.64 -12.41
N GLU A 36 -5.19 -41.65 -12.41
CA GLU A 36 -4.40 -42.02 -11.25
C GLU A 36 -3.70 -40.76 -10.73
N ARG A 37 -4.07 -40.29 -9.52
CA ARG A 37 -3.45 -39.09 -8.94
C ARG A 37 -1.98 -39.40 -8.72
N ASN A 38 -1.09 -38.55 -9.24
CA ASN A 38 0.35 -38.70 -9.09
C ASN A 38 0.71 -38.78 -7.59
N PRO A 39 1.22 -39.92 -7.09
CA PRO A 39 1.49 -40.13 -5.67
C PRO A 39 2.63 -39.28 -5.12
N TYR A 40 3.40 -38.65 -6.01
CA TYR A 40 4.50 -37.75 -5.69
C TYR A 40 4.11 -36.28 -5.84
N ALA A 41 2.89 -35.99 -6.31
CA ALA A 41 2.42 -34.61 -6.40
C ALA A 41 2.29 -34.02 -4.99
N PRO A 42 2.62 -32.72 -4.82
CA PRO A 42 2.49 -32.04 -3.54
C PRO A 42 1.10 -32.20 -2.89
N ALA A 43 0.07 -32.34 -3.72
CA ALA A 43 -1.33 -32.50 -3.34
C ALA A 43 -1.76 -33.91 -2.88
N TYR A 44 -0.91 -34.94 -2.95
CA TYR A 44 -1.37 -36.34 -2.83
C TYR A 44 -1.80 -36.75 -1.41
N MET A 45 -1.42 -36.01 -0.36
CA MET A 45 -1.78 -36.32 1.05
C MET A 45 -2.06 -35.11 1.94
N HIS A 46 -2.16 -33.92 1.36
CA HIS A 46 -2.53 -32.70 2.07
C HIS A 46 -3.76 -32.09 1.37
N GLY A 47 -4.59 -31.36 2.13
CA GLY A 47 -5.56 -30.46 1.50
C GLY A 47 -4.81 -29.62 0.48
N TYR A 48 -5.24 -29.70 -0.78
CA TYR A 48 -4.52 -29.20 -1.94
C TYR A 48 -4.04 -27.76 -1.72
N ARG A 49 -2.73 -27.54 -1.86
CA ARG A 49 -2.10 -26.21 -1.80
C ARG A 49 -1.49 -25.92 -3.15
N HIS A 50 -1.91 -24.81 -3.72
CA HIS A 50 -1.36 -24.29 -4.95
C HIS A 50 -0.02 -23.61 -4.66
N GLY A 51 0.85 -23.54 -5.66
CA GLY A 51 2.17 -22.93 -5.54
C GLY A 51 3.14 -23.64 -4.60
N ALA A 52 2.92 -24.93 -4.33
CA ALA A 52 3.84 -25.69 -3.47
C ALA A 52 5.07 -26.12 -4.25
N ILE A 53 6.24 -25.53 -3.95
CA ILE A 53 7.52 -25.92 -4.55
C ILE A 53 7.92 -27.31 -4.05
N PRO A 54 7.91 -28.37 -4.89
CA PRO A 54 8.36 -29.68 -4.45
C PRO A 54 9.87 -29.63 -4.18
N THR A 55 10.36 -30.50 -3.30
CA THR A 55 11.82 -30.78 -3.26
C THR A 55 12.33 -31.21 -4.63
N ARG A 56 13.62 -31.06 -4.89
CA ARG A 56 14.22 -31.50 -6.17
C ARG A 56 13.96 -32.98 -6.47
N GLN A 57 14.11 -33.84 -5.46
CA GLN A 57 13.84 -35.26 -5.59
C GLN A 57 12.35 -35.51 -5.86
N GLY A 58 11.46 -34.77 -5.19
CA GLY A 58 10.02 -34.77 -5.47
C GLY A 58 9.72 -34.41 -6.93
N LYS A 59 10.29 -33.32 -7.46
CA LYS A 59 10.09 -32.92 -8.88
C LYS A 59 10.57 -34.00 -9.85
N ILE A 60 11.73 -34.61 -9.59
CA ILE A 60 12.24 -35.73 -10.41
C ILE A 60 11.26 -36.92 -10.35
N ALA A 61 10.75 -37.28 -9.17
CA ALA A 61 9.80 -38.37 -9.02
C ALA A 61 8.48 -38.09 -9.76
N ILE A 62 7.97 -36.86 -9.69
CA ILE A 62 6.80 -36.40 -10.43
C ILE A 62 7.04 -36.54 -11.95
N GLN A 63 8.17 -36.05 -12.45
CA GLN A 63 8.52 -36.12 -13.88
C GLN A 63 8.69 -37.57 -14.36
N GLN A 64 9.32 -38.42 -13.55
CA GLN A 64 9.49 -39.85 -13.84
C GLN A 64 8.15 -40.60 -13.84
N TRP A 65 7.26 -40.30 -12.90
CA TRP A 65 5.91 -40.86 -12.88
C TRP A 65 5.14 -40.46 -14.14
N ALA A 66 5.14 -39.18 -14.51
CA ALA A 66 4.48 -38.68 -15.73
C ALA A 66 5.00 -39.39 -17.00
N THR A 67 6.31 -39.62 -17.08
CA THR A 67 6.95 -40.32 -18.21
C THR A 67 6.55 -41.80 -18.28
N LYS A 68 6.33 -42.46 -17.13
CA LYS A 68 5.93 -43.88 -17.04
C LYS A 68 4.43 -44.08 -17.26
N SER A 69 3.60 -43.13 -16.85
CA SER A 69 2.14 -43.19 -16.97
C SER A 69 1.62 -42.94 -18.39
N GLY A 70 2.49 -42.83 -19.40
CA GLY A 70 2.10 -42.60 -20.80
C GLY A 70 1.47 -41.23 -21.05
N ILE A 71 1.62 -40.29 -20.12
CA ILE A 71 1.19 -38.90 -20.31
C ILE A 71 2.20 -38.27 -21.27
N ALA A 72 1.71 -37.83 -22.43
CA ALA A 72 2.53 -37.41 -23.56
C ALA A 72 3.61 -36.38 -23.17
N LYS A 73 4.85 -36.61 -23.64
CA LYS A 73 5.93 -35.61 -23.67
C LYS A 73 5.49 -34.43 -24.55
N ALA A 74 5.52 -33.23 -24.01
CA ALA A 74 4.80 -32.09 -24.58
C ALA A 74 5.75 -30.91 -24.90
N THR A 75 5.50 -30.24 -26.03
CA THR A 75 5.68 -28.79 -26.22
C THR A 75 4.27 -28.18 -26.35
N SER A 76 3.70 -27.66 -25.26
CA SER A 76 3.73 -28.33 -23.96
C SER A 76 2.44 -28.13 -23.17
N THR A 77 2.15 -29.07 -22.28
CA THR A 77 1.09 -29.06 -21.24
C THR A 77 1.12 -27.85 -20.29
N ASN A 78 2.00 -26.88 -20.51
CA ASN A 78 2.45 -25.89 -19.54
C ASN A 78 1.85 -24.51 -19.78
N THR A 79 1.09 -24.31 -20.86
CA THR A 79 0.37 -23.05 -21.09
C THR A 79 -0.55 -22.75 -19.91
N LEU A 80 -0.40 -21.57 -19.34
CA LEU A 80 -1.26 -21.09 -18.26
C LEU A 80 -2.55 -20.51 -18.83
N TYR A 81 -3.64 -20.71 -18.10
CA TYR A 81 -4.96 -20.19 -18.43
C TYR A 81 -5.57 -19.49 -17.22
N TYR A 82 -6.22 -18.35 -17.46
CA TYR A 82 -6.94 -17.62 -16.44
C TYR A 82 -8.11 -18.43 -15.88
N ARG A 83 -8.20 -18.59 -14.56
CA ARG A 83 -9.23 -19.41 -13.90
C ARG A 83 -10.44 -18.63 -13.42
N GLY A 84 -10.49 -17.32 -13.64
CA GLY A 84 -11.66 -16.47 -13.37
C GLY A 84 -11.55 -15.62 -12.11
N GLY A 85 -10.50 -15.80 -11.32
CA GLY A 85 -10.24 -15.12 -10.07
C GLY A 85 -11.03 -15.71 -8.90
N THR A 86 -10.45 -15.67 -7.71
CA THR A 86 -11.14 -15.96 -6.45
C THR A 86 -11.65 -14.64 -5.87
N GLY A 87 -12.98 -14.53 -5.67
CA GLY A 87 -13.58 -13.27 -5.23
C GLY A 87 -13.39 -12.11 -6.22
N GLY A 88 -13.19 -12.40 -7.51
CA GLY A 88 -12.92 -11.41 -8.55
C GLY A 88 -11.47 -10.93 -8.63
N VAL A 89 -10.56 -11.56 -7.88
CA VAL A 89 -9.12 -11.28 -7.91
C VAL A 89 -8.40 -12.48 -8.52
N GLY A 90 -7.69 -12.25 -9.61
CA GLY A 90 -6.92 -13.29 -10.28
C GLY A 90 -5.42 -13.01 -10.29
N VAL A 91 -5.01 -11.74 -10.36
CA VAL A 91 -3.60 -11.35 -10.26
C VAL A 91 -3.43 -10.19 -9.27
N LEU A 92 -2.19 -9.95 -8.84
CA LEU A 92 -1.83 -8.72 -8.14
C LEU A 92 -1.57 -7.60 -9.16
N SER A 93 -2.65 -7.00 -9.68
CA SER A 93 -2.64 -5.98 -10.73
C SER A 93 -2.27 -4.56 -10.26
N GLY A 94 -1.44 -4.46 -9.21
CA GLY A 94 -0.96 -3.20 -8.65
C GLY A 94 0.47 -3.30 -8.17
N GLN A 95 0.99 -2.24 -7.54
CA GLN A 95 2.32 -2.28 -6.92
C GLN A 95 2.29 -3.19 -5.69
N SER A 96 3.05 -4.27 -5.73
CA SER A 96 3.12 -5.27 -4.66
C SER A 96 3.73 -4.67 -3.40
N LYS A 97 3.08 -4.93 -2.26
CA LYS A 97 3.54 -4.58 -0.91
C LYS A 97 3.85 -5.87 -0.15
N VAL A 98 5.13 -6.22 -0.12
CA VAL A 98 5.64 -7.41 0.56
C VAL A 98 5.96 -7.06 2.02
N TYR A 99 5.40 -7.83 2.94
CA TYR A 99 5.69 -7.78 4.35
C TYR A 99 6.43 -9.05 4.77
N LEU A 100 7.57 -8.90 5.44
CA LEU A 100 8.37 -10.02 5.94
C LEU A 100 8.12 -10.21 7.43
N ILE A 101 7.63 -11.38 7.81
CA ILE A 101 7.30 -11.73 9.20
C ILE A 101 8.30 -12.78 9.67
N PHE A 102 9.27 -12.38 10.47
CA PHE A 102 10.16 -13.30 11.17
C PHE A 102 9.41 -13.91 12.35
N TYR A 103 8.79 -15.07 12.13
CA TYR A 103 7.86 -15.66 13.09
C TYR A 103 8.60 -16.48 14.14
N GLY A 104 8.59 -16.03 15.39
CA GLY A 104 9.01 -16.81 16.55
C GLY A 104 10.28 -16.32 17.22
N SER A 105 10.30 -16.38 18.55
CA SER A 105 11.46 -16.00 19.38
C SER A 105 12.74 -16.79 19.06
N GLN A 106 12.67 -17.92 18.36
CA GLN A 106 13.85 -18.74 17.99
C GLN A 106 14.79 -18.06 16.99
N TRP A 107 14.41 -16.96 16.32
CA TRP A 107 15.35 -16.13 15.58
C TRP A 107 16.42 -15.49 16.50
N GLY A 108 16.19 -15.41 17.81
CA GLY A 108 17.15 -14.93 18.79
C GLY A 108 17.08 -13.41 19.01
N THR A 109 18.20 -12.76 19.30
CA THR A 109 18.22 -11.29 19.42
C THR A 109 18.32 -10.65 18.05
N SER A 110 17.54 -9.60 17.81
CA SER A 110 17.65 -8.81 16.58
C SER A 110 18.57 -7.60 16.76
N THR A 111 19.29 -7.27 15.70
CA THR A 111 20.01 -6.00 15.53
C THR A 111 19.70 -5.43 14.15
N THR A 112 19.90 -4.13 13.95
CA THR A 112 19.71 -3.49 12.64
C THR A 112 21.06 -3.10 12.06
N ASP A 113 21.33 -3.42 10.79
CA ASP A 113 22.56 -2.97 10.13
C ASP A 113 22.47 -1.50 9.67
N ALA A 114 23.58 -1.00 9.10
CA ALA A 114 23.67 0.38 8.63
C ALA A 114 22.67 0.73 7.51
N ASN A 115 22.11 -0.27 6.83
CA ASN A 115 21.11 -0.08 5.77
C ASN A 115 19.68 -0.28 6.28
N GLY A 116 19.48 -0.49 7.58
CA GLY A 116 18.16 -0.67 8.17
C GLY A 116 17.66 -2.12 8.16
N TYR A 117 18.48 -3.11 7.76
CA TYR A 117 18.04 -4.50 7.70
C TYR A 117 18.18 -5.21 9.05
N LEU A 118 17.16 -5.98 9.43
CA LEU A 118 17.22 -6.84 10.60
C LEU A 118 18.22 -7.99 10.39
N ASN A 119 19.06 -8.19 11.39
CA ASN A 119 19.97 -9.32 11.56
C ASN A 119 19.59 -10.05 12.84
N PHE A 120 19.84 -11.36 12.88
CA PHE A 120 19.38 -12.23 13.96
C PHE A 120 20.53 -13.07 14.50
N SER A 121 20.64 -13.19 15.82
CA SER A 121 21.73 -13.94 16.44
C SER A 121 21.68 -15.44 16.14
N ASN A 122 20.49 -15.97 15.84
CA ASN A 122 20.29 -17.37 15.45
C ASN A 122 20.01 -17.52 13.95
N ASP A 123 20.70 -16.73 13.11
CA ASP A 123 20.66 -16.81 11.66
C ASP A 123 22.08 -16.91 11.08
N ALA A 124 22.73 -18.05 11.31
CA ALA A 124 24.11 -18.28 10.86
C ALA A 124 24.27 -18.33 9.32
N ALA A 125 23.18 -18.37 8.55
CA ALA A 125 23.22 -18.30 7.09
C ALA A 125 23.02 -16.88 6.54
N GLY A 126 22.54 -15.93 7.35
CA GLY A 126 22.16 -14.59 6.87
C GLY A 126 20.90 -14.60 6.01
N ALA A 127 19.97 -15.53 6.26
CA ALA A 127 18.70 -15.66 5.55
C ALA A 127 17.82 -14.41 5.73
N GLY A 128 17.74 -13.86 6.94
CA GLY A 128 16.91 -12.70 7.24
C GLY A 128 17.34 -11.43 6.49
N PRO A 129 18.62 -11.03 6.54
CA PRO A 129 19.14 -9.96 5.71
C PRO A 129 18.98 -10.21 4.20
N ALA A 130 19.14 -11.47 3.75
CA ALA A 130 19.01 -11.81 2.34
C ALA A 130 17.59 -11.63 1.81
N ALA A 131 16.57 -12.07 2.56
CA ALA A 131 15.16 -11.87 2.20
C ALA A 131 14.82 -10.37 2.05
N GLN A 132 15.24 -9.56 3.03
CA GLN A 132 14.99 -8.12 3.02
C GLN A 132 15.68 -7.43 1.84
N LYS A 133 16.96 -7.74 1.59
CA LYS A 133 17.70 -7.15 0.48
C LYS A 133 17.10 -7.56 -0.87
N MET A 134 16.73 -8.83 -1.04
CA MET A 134 16.11 -9.33 -2.26
C MET A 134 14.83 -8.55 -2.58
N PHE A 135 13.84 -8.54 -1.68
CA PHE A 135 12.59 -7.83 -1.93
C PHE A 135 12.76 -6.30 -2.00
N LYS A 136 13.71 -5.72 -1.27
CA LYS A 136 14.01 -4.29 -1.41
C LYS A 136 14.64 -3.97 -2.78
N GLY A 137 15.35 -4.92 -3.39
CA GLY A 137 16.08 -4.77 -4.63
C GLY A 137 15.26 -5.02 -5.90
N ILE A 138 14.12 -5.71 -5.83
CA ILE A 138 13.28 -5.98 -6.99
C ILE A 138 12.90 -4.65 -7.69
N GLY A 139 13.15 -4.60 -9.00
CA GLY A 139 12.87 -3.50 -9.91
C GLY A 139 13.90 -2.38 -9.91
N THR A 140 14.88 -2.42 -9.01
CA THR A 140 15.73 -1.25 -8.72
C THR A 140 16.99 -1.16 -9.56
N ASN A 141 17.27 -2.16 -10.40
CA ASN A 141 18.47 -2.22 -11.23
C ASN A 141 18.16 -2.52 -12.71
N GLY A 142 16.91 -2.29 -13.13
CA GLY A 142 16.45 -2.55 -14.49
C GLY A 142 16.48 -4.04 -14.88
N GLU A 143 16.45 -4.93 -13.89
CA GLU A 143 16.46 -6.35 -14.13
C GLU A 143 15.11 -6.81 -14.69
N LEU A 144 15.17 -7.70 -15.69
CA LEU A 144 14.00 -8.15 -16.43
C LEU A 144 13.45 -9.49 -15.92
N TRP A 145 13.92 -9.94 -14.75
CA TRP A 145 13.42 -11.16 -14.12
C TRP A 145 11.97 -11.00 -13.65
N SER A 146 11.68 -9.91 -12.91
CA SER A 146 10.33 -9.57 -12.44
C SER A 146 9.40 -9.11 -13.57
N ALA A 147 9.96 -8.71 -14.71
CA ALA A 147 9.21 -8.30 -15.89
C ALA A 147 8.43 -9.45 -16.54
N GLU A 148 8.79 -10.71 -16.28
CA GLU A 148 8.02 -11.88 -16.73
C GLU A 148 6.56 -11.80 -16.27
N LEU A 149 6.32 -11.29 -15.06
CA LEU A 149 4.97 -11.17 -14.50
C LEU A 149 4.05 -10.23 -15.28
N THR A 150 4.61 -9.27 -16.04
CA THR A 150 3.82 -8.24 -16.73
C THR A 150 2.91 -8.76 -17.83
N GLN A 151 3.11 -10.01 -18.24
CA GLN A 151 2.26 -10.68 -19.22
C GLN A 151 0.89 -11.09 -18.65
N TRP A 152 0.76 -11.21 -17.32
CA TRP A 152 -0.46 -11.68 -16.66
C TRP A 152 -1.44 -10.54 -16.34
N CYS A 153 -2.75 -10.85 -16.35
CA CYS A 153 -3.80 -9.87 -16.11
C CYS A 153 -5.07 -10.48 -15.51
N ASP A 154 -5.90 -9.60 -14.94
CA ASP A 154 -7.29 -9.87 -14.62
C ASP A 154 -8.19 -8.69 -15.01
N GLY A 155 -9.45 -8.75 -14.59
CA GLY A 155 -10.42 -7.66 -14.76
C GLY A 155 -11.40 -7.82 -15.93
N PRO A 156 -12.24 -6.80 -16.17
CA PRO A 156 -13.29 -6.84 -17.17
C PRO A 156 -12.73 -7.09 -18.58
N GLY A 157 -13.06 -8.24 -19.17
CA GLY A 157 -12.60 -8.62 -20.52
C GLY A 157 -11.61 -9.79 -20.55
N VAL A 158 -11.06 -10.21 -19.39
CA VAL A 158 -10.27 -11.44 -19.29
C VAL A 158 -11.21 -12.61 -18.99
N ALA A 159 -11.55 -13.39 -20.02
CA ALA A 159 -12.44 -14.53 -19.86
C ALA A 159 -11.76 -15.70 -19.14
N THR A 160 -12.50 -16.45 -18.32
CA THR A 160 -12.03 -17.75 -17.81
C THR A 160 -11.65 -18.65 -18.98
N GLY A 161 -10.46 -19.25 -18.91
CA GLY A 161 -9.87 -20.04 -19.99
C GLY A 161 -9.04 -19.23 -20.98
N ALA A 162 -8.90 -17.91 -20.82
CA ALA A 162 -7.98 -17.12 -21.62
C ALA A 162 -6.53 -17.57 -21.39
N SER A 163 -5.76 -17.74 -22.47
CA SER A 163 -4.32 -18.06 -22.43
C SER A 163 -3.42 -16.83 -22.65
N SER A 164 -4.02 -15.68 -22.91
CA SER A 164 -3.34 -14.41 -23.09
C SER A 164 -4.25 -13.27 -22.68
N CYS A 165 -3.64 -12.15 -22.30
CA CYS A 165 -4.37 -10.95 -21.99
C CYS A 165 -4.89 -10.27 -23.26
N PRO A 166 -6.12 -9.73 -23.26
CA PRO A 166 -6.63 -9.02 -24.42
C PRO A 166 -5.73 -7.83 -24.82
N SER A 167 -5.81 -7.43 -26.09
CA SER A 167 -5.03 -6.31 -26.65
C SER A 167 -5.76 -4.96 -26.58
N THR A 168 -7.05 -4.96 -26.21
CA THR A 168 -7.91 -3.77 -26.15
C THR A 168 -8.82 -3.85 -24.92
N GLY A 169 -9.22 -2.68 -24.40
CA GLY A 169 -10.06 -2.56 -23.20
C GLY A 169 -9.27 -2.20 -21.93
N THR A 170 -9.98 -1.88 -20.84
CA THR A 170 -9.39 -1.61 -19.52
C THR A 170 -9.05 -2.93 -18.85
N ILE A 171 -7.80 -3.38 -19.01
CA ILE A 171 -7.29 -4.65 -18.47
C ILE A 171 -6.35 -4.34 -17.31
N ALA A 172 -6.52 -5.04 -16.21
CA ALA A 172 -5.66 -4.87 -15.04
C ALA A 172 -4.48 -5.86 -15.15
N ARG A 173 -3.37 -5.41 -15.72
CA ARG A 173 -2.12 -6.19 -15.82
C ARG A 173 -1.31 -6.06 -14.55
N ILE A 174 -0.46 -7.05 -14.29
CA ILE A 174 0.61 -6.89 -13.29
C ILE A 174 1.57 -5.81 -13.80
N PRO A 175 1.78 -4.71 -13.06
CA PRO A 175 2.77 -3.71 -13.48
C PRO A 175 4.18 -4.23 -13.24
N TYR A 176 5.16 -3.65 -13.93
CA TYR A 176 6.57 -3.87 -13.58
C TYR A 176 6.80 -3.40 -12.14
N GLN A 177 7.38 -4.26 -11.32
CA GLN A 177 7.41 -4.09 -9.87
C GLN A 177 8.68 -3.38 -9.44
N GLN A 178 8.56 -2.38 -8.56
CA GLN A 178 9.70 -1.70 -7.95
C GLN A 178 9.43 -1.44 -6.46
N ASN A 179 10.47 -1.46 -5.64
CA ASN A 179 10.37 -1.10 -4.21
C ASN A 179 9.32 -1.93 -3.44
N VAL A 180 9.23 -3.24 -3.71
CA VAL A 180 8.12 -4.07 -3.22
C VAL A 180 8.16 -4.32 -1.71
N LEU A 181 9.31 -4.22 -1.04
CA LEU A 181 9.41 -4.40 0.42
C LEU A 181 8.74 -3.23 1.16
N ALA A 182 7.56 -3.48 1.73
CA ALA A 182 6.74 -2.49 2.44
C ALA A 182 6.95 -2.50 3.96
N GLY A 183 7.34 -3.63 4.55
CA GLY A 183 7.56 -3.70 6.00
C GLY A 183 8.20 -4.99 6.46
N VAL A 184 8.76 -4.95 7.66
CA VAL A 184 9.41 -6.09 8.31
C VAL A 184 8.96 -6.13 9.76
N TRP A 185 8.52 -7.29 10.24
CA TRP A 185 8.12 -7.51 11.62
C TRP A 185 8.84 -8.73 12.17
N TYR A 186 9.44 -8.57 13.35
CA TYR A 186 9.93 -9.68 14.15
C TYR A 186 8.89 -10.00 15.23
N ASP A 187 8.03 -11.01 15.00
CA ASP A 187 7.12 -11.50 16.03
C ASP A 187 7.88 -12.41 16.99
N ASN A 188 8.44 -11.81 18.04
CA ASN A 188 9.16 -12.50 19.09
C ASN A 188 8.32 -12.67 20.37
N SER A 189 7.01 -12.43 20.30
CA SER A 189 6.11 -12.53 21.45
C SER A 189 5.97 -13.96 21.98
N ALA A 190 6.18 -14.96 21.12
CA ALA A 190 6.20 -16.38 21.44
C ALA A 190 7.16 -17.14 20.53
N ALA A 191 7.43 -18.40 20.85
CA ALA A 191 8.10 -19.29 19.91
C ALA A 191 7.15 -19.68 18.77
N SER A 192 7.65 -19.70 17.53
CA SER A 192 6.93 -20.30 16.41
C SER A 192 6.80 -21.81 16.64
N PRO A 193 5.66 -22.43 16.32
CA PRO A 193 5.50 -23.87 16.49
C PRO A 193 6.57 -24.66 15.74
N ALA A 194 7.13 -25.69 16.38
CA ALA A 194 8.17 -26.52 15.77
C ALA A 194 7.73 -27.20 14.47
N GLY A 195 6.42 -27.44 14.31
CA GLY A 195 5.80 -27.89 13.05
C GLY A 195 4.51 -27.12 12.79
N ALA A 196 4.62 -25.81 12.57
CA ALA A 196 3.47 -24.94 12.33
C ALA A 196 2.58 -25.48 11.20
N THR A 197 1.29 -25.61 11.46
CA THR A 197 0.33 -26.00 10.41
C THR A 197 -0.02 -24.82 9.52
N ALA A 198 -0.60 -25.08 8.36
CA ALA A 198 -1.14 -24.05 7.46
C ALA A 198 -2.05 -23.05 8.19
N ALA A 199 -2.98 -23.56 9.02
CA ALA A 199 -3.90 -22.76 9.79
C ALA A 199 -3.18 -21.82 10.79
N GLN A 200 -2.07 -22.29 11.39
CA GLN A 200 -1.26 -21.49 12.30
C GLN A 200 -0.48 -20.40 11.55
N LEU A 201 -0.01 -20.69 10.34
CA LEU A 201 0.67 -19.71 9.49
C LEU A 201 -0.32 -18.64 8.96
N ALA A 202 -1.52 -19.06 8.57
CA ALA A 202 -2.61 -18.14 8.21
C ALA A 202 -3.05 -17.25 9.41
N ALA A 203 -3.08 -17.82 10.62
CA ALA A 203 -3.32 -17.03 11.84
C ALA A 203 -2.20 -15.99 12.08
N GLU A 204 -0.96 -16.34 11.76
CA GLU A 204 0.17 -15.40 11.86
C GLU A 204 0.07 -14.28 10.80
N ALA A 205 -0.32 -14.60 9.57
CA ALA A 205 -0.59 -13.59 8.54
C ALA A 205 -1.70 -12.59 8.97
N ASN A 206 -2.74 -13.07 9.67
CA ASN A 206 -3.76 -12.19 10.25
C ASN A 206 -3.19 -11.23 11.31
N LYS A 207 -2.31 -11.72 12.19
CA LYS A 207 -1.64 -10.84 13.17
C LYS A 207 -0.75 -9.81 12.47
N ALA A 208 -0.03 -10.22 11.42
CA ALA A 208 0.81 -9.33 10.65
C ALA A 208 -0.01 -8.22 9.97
N ALA A 209 -1.15 -8.56 9.38
CA ALA A 209 -2.07 -7.57 8.81
C ALA A 209 -2.51 -6.54 9.86
N ALA A 210 -2.87 -6.99 11.07
CA ALA A 210 -3.19 -6.09 12.18
C ALA A 210 -1.98 -5.24 12.63
N HIS A 211 -0.79 -5.84 12.72
CA HIS A 211 0.45 -5.16 13.11
C HIS A 211 0.80 -4.01 12.16
N PHE A 212 0.68 -4.23 10.85
CA PHE A 212 0.96 -3.23 9.83
C PHE A 212 -0.22 -2.28 9.56
N GLY A 213 -1.35 -2.41 10.28
CA GLY A 213 -2.53 -1.57 10.10
C GLY A 213 -3.33 -1.86 8.82
N ASN A 214 -3.08 -2.98 8.15
CA ASN A 214 -3.82 -3.41 6.96
C ASN A 214 -5.11 -4.14 7.37
N THR A 215 -6.06 -3.41 7.95
CA THR A 215 -7.26 -3.99 8.57
C THR A 215 -8.50 -4.00 7.67
N THR A 216 -8.33 -3.87 6.35
CA THR A 216 -9.43 -3.85 5.38
C THR A 216 -9.08 -4.62 4.11
N ALA A 217 -10.09 -5.07 3.36
CA ALA A 217 -9.86 -5.75 2.07
C ALA A 217 -9.11 -4.86 1.08
N ALA A 218 -9.43 -3.55 1.07
CA ALA A 218 -8.76 -2.57 0.22
C ALA A 218 -7.27 -2.42 0.57
N SER A 219 -6.92 -2.32 1.86
CA SER A 219 -5.51 -2.24 2.27
C SER A 219 -4.71 -3.48 1.89
N ASN A 220 -5.37 -4.66 1.84
CA ASN A 220 -4.76 -5.96 1.56
C ASN A 220 -4.78 -6.38 0.08
N ARG A 221 -5.47 -5.65 -0.81
CA ARG A 221 -5.62 -6.03 -2.22
C ARG A 221 -4.29 -6.25 -2.95
N TYR A 222 -3.24 -5.51 -2.56
CA TYR A 222 -1.91 -5.59 -3.17
C TYR A 222 -0.83 -5.99 -2.16
N THR A 223 -1.20 -6.69 -1.08
CA THR A 223 -0.26 -7.09 -0.03
C THR A 223 0.07 -8.57 -0.10
N TYR A 224 1.29 -8.90 0.30
CA TYR A 224 1.76 -10.27 0.44
C TYR A 224 2.53 -10.44 1.76
N TYR A 225 2.08 -11.38 2.59
CA TYR A 225 2.68 -11.65 3.91
C TYR A 225 3.56 -12.90 3.86
N VAL A 226 4.88 -12.73 3.88
CA VAL A 226 5.83 -13.85 3.86
C VAL A 226 6.15 -14.26 5.29
N ILE A 227 5.70 -15.44 5.70
CA ILE A 227 5.92 -15.97 7.05
C ILE A 227 7.23 -16.76 7.07
N LEU A 228 8.27 -16.17 7.63
CA LEU A 228 9.63 -16.73 7.67
C LEU A 228 9.84 -17.50 8.97
N SER A 229 10.00 -18.82 8.86
CA SER A 229 10.23 -19.70 10.01
C SER A 229 11.72 -19.79 10.36
N PRO A 230 12.08 -19.85 11.66
CA PRO A 230 13.47 -19.89 12.12
C PRO A 230 14.11 -21.26 11.87
N THR A 231 15.45 -21.29 11.83
CA THR A 231 16.23 -22.54 11.75
C THR A 231 15.80 -23.54 12.83
N GLY A 232 15.87 -24.83 12.51
CA GLY A 232 15.49 -25.93 13.39
C GLY A 232 14.00 -26.28 13.36
N THR A 233 13.12 -25.39 12.90
CA THR A 233 11.67 -25.70 12.76
C THR A 233 11.39 -26.56 11.53
N ASN A 234 10.17 -27.09 11.44
CA ASN A 234 9.65 -27.91 10.35
C ASN A 234 8.20 -27.51 10.02
N PRO A 235 7.92 -26.22 9.72
CA PRO A 235 6.57 -25.77 9.38
C PRO A 235 6.01 -26.65 8.26
N ASP A 236 4.83 -27.18 8.51
CA ASP A 236 4.06 -28.00 7.58
C ASP A 236 4.83 -29.19 6.98
N ASN A 237 5.72 -29.79 7.76
CA ASN A 237 6.48 -30.97 7.37
C ASN A 237 7.37 -30.80 6.11
N TYR A 238 7.84 -29.59 5.84
CA TYR A 238 8.69 -29.26 4.68
C TYR A 238 9.97 -30.12 4.59
N LYS A 239 10.50 -30.62 5.72
CA LYS A 239 11.68 -31.50 5.77
C LYS A 239 11.42 -32.93 5.30
N SER A 240 10.17 -33.31 5.02
CA SER A 240 9.84 -34.68 4.61
C SER A 240 10.41 -35.01 3.22
N PRO A 241 11.13 -36.14 3.06
CA PRO A 241 11.69 -36.53 1.76
C PRO A 241 10.62 -37.07 0.78
N THR A 242 9.43 -37.39 1.27
CA THR A 242 8.33 -37.96 0.46
C THR A 242 7.14 -37.02 0.33
N GLN A 243 6.95 -36.11 1.28
CA GLN A 243 5.83 -35.17 1.30
C GLN A 243 6.28 -33.71 1.22
N GLY A 244 7.56 -33.40 1.48
CA GLY A 244 8.01 -32.05 1.78
C GLY A 244 8.10 -31.12 0.57
N TYR A 245 7.88 -29.84 0.85
CA TYR A 245 8.00 -28.71 -0.06
C TYR A 245 9.15 -27.83 0.40
N CYS A 246 9.61 -26.94 -0.47
CA CYS A 246 10.58 -25.93 -0.08
C CYS A 246 9.89 -24.64 0.36
N ALA A 247 8.77 -24.27 -0.24
CA ALA A 247 7.89 -23.21 0.22
C ALA A 247 6.49 -23.45 -0.37
N TRP A 248 5.54 -22.61 0.00
CA TRP A 248 4.23 -22.52 -0.65
C TRP A 248 3.54 -21.20 -0.31
N HIS A 249 2.64 -20.72 -1.17
CA HIS A 249 1.75 -19.59 -0.91
C HIS A 249 0.29 -20.03 -0.84
N ASP A 250 -0.53 -19.25 -0.14
CA ASP A 250 -1.97 -19.44 -0.03
C ASP A 250 -2.63 -18.15 0.44
N TYR A 251 -3.90 -18.19 0.82
CA TYR A 251 -4.61 -17.04 1.35
C TYR A 251 -5.44 -17.33 2.61
N VAL A 252 -5.48 -16.34 3.50
CA VAL A 252 -6.39 -16.36 4.64
C VAL A 252 -7.81 -16.25 4.10
N GLY A 253 -8.64 -17.24 4.44
CA GLY A 253 -9.99 -17.38 3.90
C GLY A 253 -10.14 -18.54 2.91
N ASP A 254 -9.06 -19.27 2.59
CA ASP A 254 -9.18 -20.59 1.98
C ASP A 254 -9.89 -21.55 2.95
N PRO A 255 -11.09 -22.07 2.62
CA PRO A 255 -11.82 -23.02 3.47
C PRO A 255 -11.07 -24.30 3.78
N GLY A 256 -10.05 -24.67 2.97
CA GLY A 256 -9.20 -25.83 3.19
C GLY A 256 -8.17 -25.66 4.31
N ILE A 257 -7.80 -24.42 4.63
CA ILE A 257 -6.66 -24.09 5.50
C ILE A 257 -7.04 -23.19 6.68
N SER A 258 -7.93 -22.22 6.46
CA SER A 258 -8.21 -21.17 7.45
C SER A 258 -9.65 -20.67 7.39
N THR A 259 -10.09 -20.05 8.48
CA THR A 259 -11.37 -19.33 8.47
C THR A 259 -11.20 -17.93 7.89
N PRO A 260 -12.22 -17.37 7.22
CA PRO A 260 -12.20 -15.99 6.76
C PRO A 260 -11.90 -14.98 7.87
N THR A 261 -11.16 -13.93 7.52
CA THR A 261 -10.85 -12.80 8.41
C THR A 261 -11.75 -11.60 8.12
N THR A 262 -11.93 -10.72 9.11
CA THR A 262 -12.65 -9.44 8.92
C THR A 262 -11.91 -8.45 8.03
N TYR A 263 -10.62 -8.71 7.74
CA TYR A 263 -9.79 -7.87 6.88
C TYR A 263 -9.90 -8.20 5.39
N GLY A 264 -10.78 -9.13 4.99
CA GLY A 264 -10.84 -9.70 3.65
C GLY A 264 -9.71 -10.70 3.38
N PRO A 265 -9.71 -11.39 2.21
CA PRO A 265 -8.68 -12.37 1.89
C PRO A 265 -7.26 -11.78 1.96
N LEU A 266 -6.31 -12.51 2.54
CA LEU A 266 -4.91 -12.08 2.71
C LEU A 266 -3.98 -13.07 2.02
N ALA A 267 -3.24 -12.63 0.99
CA ALA A 267 -2.23 -13.49 0.38
C ALA A 267 -1.02 -13.63 1.32
N PHE A 268 -0.58 -14.86 1.56
CA PHE A 268 0.54 -15.15 2.43
C PHE A 268 1.36 -16.35 1.93
N SER A 269 2.55 -16.55 2.48
CA SER A 269 3.32 -17.75 2.21
C SER A 269 4.00 -18.31 3.44
N ASN A 270 4.27 -19.60 3.37
CA ASN A 270 5.21 -20.28 4.25
C ASN A 270 6.59 -20.26 3.60
N GLN A 271 7.53 -19.57 4.25
CA GLN A 271 8.95 -19.66 3.93
C GLN A 271 9.71 -20.35 5.07
N PRO A 272 9.93 -21.67 4.98
CA PRO A 272 10.80 -22.37 5.91
C PRO A 272 12.27 -21.93 5.79
N TYR A 273 13.07 -22.26 6.81
CA TYR A 273 14.52 -22.08 6.78
C TYR A 273 15.17 -23.17 5.91
N ASN A 274 15.02 -23.06 4.59
CA ASN A 274 15.38 -24.10 3.62
C ASN A 274 16.87 -24.48 3.62
N ILE A 275 17.73 -23.63 4.18
CA ILE A 275 19.14 -23.93 4.37
C ILE A 275 19.33 -25.19 5.25
N ASP A 276 18.40 -25.49 6.17
CA ASP A 276 18.46 -26.66 7.06
C ASP A 276 18.42 -28.01 6.30
N VAL A 277 17.78 -28.07 5.13
CA VAL A 277 17.61 -29.32 4.36
C VAL A 277 18.68 -29.51 3.28
N GLY A 278 19.67 -28.61 3.23
CA GLY A 278 20.79 -28.69 2.30
C GLY A 278 20.35 -28.69 0.83
N SER A 279 20.91 -29.61 0.04
CA SER A 279 20.74 -29.62 -1.42
C SER A 279 19.31 -29.92 -1.89
N SER A 280 18.43 -30.42 -1.01
CA SER A 280 17.05 -30.77 -1.35
C SER A 280 16.22 -29.55 -1.78
N CYS A 281 16.46 -28.41 -1.14
CA CYS A 281 15.79 -27.14 -1.41
C CYS A 281 16.75 -26.06 -1.88
N GLY A 282 17.64 -26.42 -2.79
CA GLY A 282 18.31 -25.39 -3.59
C GLY A 282 19.68 -24.92 -3.08
N VAL A 283 20.17 -25.38 -1.92
CA VAL A 283 21.51 -24.98 -1.45
C VAL A 283 22.57 -25.41 -2.46
N ASN A 284 23.45 -24.48 -2.83
CA ASN A 284 24.48 -24.59 -3.85
C ASN A 284 23.94 -24.98 -5.24
N PHE A 285 22.79 -24.44 -5.65
CA PHE A 285 22.22 -24.79 -6.94
C PHE A 285 22.96 -24.16 -8.12
N VAL A 286 23.27 -22.88 -7.99
CA VAL A 286 23.84 -22.03 -9.03
C VAL A 286 25.26 -21.69 -8.66
N ASN A 287 25.48 -21.34 -7.40
CA ASN A 287 26.77 -21.03 -6.82
C ASN A 287 27.27 -22.21 -5.97
N SER A 288 28.57 -22.24 -5.70
CA SER A 288 29.17 -23.29 -4.88
C SER A 288 29.70 -22.73 -3.55
N GLY A 289 29.88 -23.62 -2.56
CA GLY A 289 30.44 -23.27 -1.26
C GLY A 289 29.60 -22.24 -0.50
N THR A 290 30.26 -21.30 0.17
CA THR A 290 29.56 -20.29 0.99
C THR A 290 28.67 -19.37 0.15
N ALA A 291 29.05 -19.09 -1.09
CA ALA A 291 28.26 -18.26 -2.00
C ALA A 291 26.92 -18.91 -2.37
N GLY A 292 26.86 -20.25 -2.42
CA GLY A 292 25.65 -21.00 -2.75
C GLY A 292 24.75 -21.33 -1.56
N LYS A 293 25.14 -20.94 -0.34
CA LYS A 293 24.41 -21.28 0.89
C LYS A 293 22.95 -20.80 0.86
N LEU A 294 22.69 -19.67 0.19
CA LEU A 294 21.38 -19.02 0.13
C LEU A 294 20.66 -19.21 -1.21
N ASP A 295 21.26 -19.87 -2.20
CA ASP A 295 20.68 -20.00 -3.55
C ASP A 295 19.21 -20.44 -3.49
N GLY A 296 18.97 -21.58 -2.84
CA GLY A 296 17.62 -22.13 -2.70
C GLY A 296 16.66 -21.27 -1.89
N TYR A 297 17.18 -20.53 -0.92
CA TYR A 297 16.36 -19.66 -0.08
C TYR A 297 15.83 -18.47 -0.87
N THR A 298 16.69 -17.80 -1.65
CA THR A 298 16.26 -16.67 -2.48
C THR A 298 15.43 -17.11 -3.69
N MET A 299 15.75 -18.28 -4.26
CA MET A 299 14.95 -18.88 -5.32
C MET A 299 13.52 -19.18 -4.87
N THR A 300 13.34 -19.78 -3.70
CA THR A 300 12.01 -20.13 -3.18
C THR A 300 11.22 -18.87 -2.83
N LEU A 301 11.84 -17.87 -2.21
CA LEU A 301 11.20 -16.57 -1.98
C LEU A 301 10.71 -15.91 -3.29
N GLY A 302 11.53 -15.94 -4.34
CA GLY A 302 11.18 -15.36 -5.64
C GLY A 302 10.10 -16.17 -6.38
N HIS A 303 10.19 -17.50 -6.32
CA HIS A 303 9.21 -18.43 -6.89
C HIS A 303 7.81 -18.18 -6.31
N GLU A 304 7.68 -18.21 -4.97
CA GLU A 304 6.39 -18.00 -4.30
C GLU A 304 5.82 -16.61 -4.54
N TRP A 305 6.69 -15.61 -4.66
CA TRP A 305 6.27 -14.26 -5.00
C TRP A 305 5.75 -14.20 -6.44
N HIS A 306 6.45 -14.79 -7.42
CA HIS A 306 5.98 -14.84 -8.80
C HIS A 306 4.64 -15.56 -8.97
N GLU A 307 4.46 -16.65 -8.22
CA GLU A 307 3.20 -17.40 -8.24
C GLU A 307 2.06 -16.60 -7.63
N MET A 308 2.23 -16.08 -6.41
CA MET A 308 1.24 -15.20 -5.78
C MET A 308 0.89 -13.97 -6.65
N MET A 309 1.85 -13.42 -7.38
CA MET A 309 1.57 -12.31 -8.29
C MET A 309 0.60 -12.72 -9.41
N SER A 310 0.75 -13.93 -9.96
CA SER A 310 -0.07 -14.48 -11.06
C SER A 310 -1.32 -15.25 -10.62
N ASP A 311 -1.39 -15.67 -9.36
CA ASP A 311 -2.51 -16.32 -8.71
C ASP A 311 -2.58 -15.92 -7.23
N GLN A 312 -3.10 -14.72 -6.97
CA GLN A 312 -3.01 -14.12 -5.63
C GLN A 312 -3.81 -14.89 -4.58
N PHE A 313 -4.96 -15.43 -4.98
CA PHE A 313 -5.86 -16.20 -4.12
C PHE A 313 -6.13 -17.53 -4.83
N PRO A 314 -5.19 -18.47 -4.71
CA PRO A 314 -5.26 -19.73 -5.44
C PRO A 314 -6.56 -20.50 -5.14
N ALA A 315 -7.18 -21.18 -6.10
CA ALA A 315 -6.77 -21.44 -7.49
C ALA A 315 -7.26 -20.40 -8.53
N GLY A 316 -7.41 -19.14 -8.14
CA GLY A 316 -8.21 -18.17 -8.89
C GLY A 316 -7.54 -17.62 -10.15
N GLY A 317 -6.22 -17.55 -10.18
CA GLY A 317 -5.44 -16.82 -11.16
C GLY A 317 -5.05 -17.62 -12.39
N TRP A 318 -3.77 -17.58 -12.76
CA TRP A 318 -3.24 -18.21 -13.97
C TRP A 318 -2.56 -19.53 -13.66
N THR A 319 -3.15 -20.63 -14.13
CA THR A 319 -2.58 -21.98 -13.92
C THR A 319 -2.65 -22.82 -15.20
N ALA A 320 -1.72 -23.74 -15.36
CA ALA A 320 -1.78 -24.78 -16.39
C ALA A 320 -2.94 -25.76 -16.12
N ASN A 321 -3.33 -26.58 -17.10
CA ASN A 321 -4.39 -27.58 -16.92
C ASN A 321 -4.01 -28.69 -15.93
N SER A 322 -2.71 -28.85 -15.68
CA SER A 322 -2.11 -29.67 -14.63
C SER A 322 -2.31 -29.10 -13.23
N GLY A 323 -2.68 -27.82 -13.10
CA GLY A 323 -2.77 -27.08 -11.85
C GLY A 323 -1.48 -26.36 -11.44
N TYR A 324 -0.38 -26.55 -12.18
CA TYR A 324 0.87 -25.82 -11.94
C TYR A 324 0.74 -24.34 -12.26
N GLU A 325 1.40 -23.52 -11.46
CA GLU A 325 1.52 -22.08 -11.65
C GLU A 325 2.76 -21.74 -12.49
N ASN A 326 3.02 -20.44 -12.71
CA ASN A 326 4.05 -19.99 -13.64
C ASN A 326 5.45 -20.47 -13.22
N SER A 327 5.79 -20.42 -11.93
CA SER A 327 7.13 -20.78 -11.46
C SER A 327 7.29 -22.28 -11.30
N ASP A 328 6.23 -23.01 -10.94
CA ASP A 328 6.18 -24.48 -10.87
C ASP A 328 6.58 -25.17 -12.16
N GLU A 329 6.18 -24.60 -13.30
CA GLU A 329 6.54 -25.11 -14.63
C GLU A 329 8.05 -25.01 -14.91
N CYS A 330 8.74 -24.15 -14.17
CA CYS A 330 10.17 -23.87 -14.32
C CYS A 330 11.01 -24.28 -13.10
N ALA A 331 10.39 -25.00 -12.15
CA ALA A 331 11.01 -25.49 -10.93
C ALA A 331 12.27 -26.32 -11.20
N TRP A 332 13.38 -25.92 -10.56
CA TRP A 332 14.64 -26.67 -10.52
C TRP A 332 15.32 -26.91 -11.87
N ILE A 333 15.14 -26.03 -12.86
CA ILE A 333 15.94 -26.07 -14.08
C ILE A 333 17.37 -25.58 -13.78
N ALA A 334 18.35 -26.43 -14.08
CA ALA A 334 19.75 -26.18 -13.75
C ALA A 334 20.32 -24.94 -14.43
N ALA A 335 21.18 -24.20 -13.73
CA ALA A 335 21.91 -23.06 -14.29
C ALA A 335 22.67 -23.43 -15.57
N GLY A 336 22.70 -22.48 -16.52
CA GLY A 336 23.30 -22.69 -17.84
C GLY A 336 22.43 -23.48 -18.83
N SER A 337 21.31 -24.06 -18.38
CA SER A 337 20.28 -24.60 -19.27
C SER A 337 19.36 -23.48 -19.77
N ALA A 338 18.69 -23.69 -20.91
CA ALA A 338 17.63 -22.79 -21.37
C ALA A 338 16.52 -22.71 -20.31
N GLY A 339 16.17 -21.49 -19.88
CA GLY A 339 15.20 -21.27 -18.79
C GLY A 339 15.69 -21.73 -17.41
N GLY A 340 17.00 -21.92 -17.23
CA GLY A 340 17.60 -22.30 -15.96
C GLY A 340 17.63 -21.17 -14.93
N ALA A 341 17.77 -21.56 -13.67
CA ALA A 341 18.04 -20.62 -12.58
C ALA A 341 19.36 -19.86 -12.82
N ALA A 342 19.41 -18.61 -12.37
CA ALA A 342 20.59 -17.76 -12.53
C ALA A 342 20.72 -16.75 -11.39
N ASN A 343 21.89 -16.13 -11.30
CA ASN A 343 22.10 -14.96 -10.45
C ASN A 343 21.51 -13.72 -11.12
N VAL A 344 20.59 -13.05 -10.43
CA VAL A 344 19.96 -11.79 -10.86
C VAL A 344 20.51 -10.66 -10.00
N ALA A 345 20.96 -9.59 -10.65
CA ALA A 345 21.56 -8.44 -10.00
C ALA A 345 20.50 -7.36 -9.72
N PHE A 346 20.28 -7.07 -8.44
CA PHE A 346 19.52 -5.92 -7.94
C PHE A 346 20.47 -4.84 -7.39
N SER A 347 19.96 -3.65 -7.07
CA SER A 347 20.77 -2.59 -6.45
C SER A 347 21.27 -2.95 -5.04
N THR A 348 20.56 -3.86 -4.37
CA THR A 348 20.84 -4.31 -2.99
C THR A 348 21.73 -5.56 -2.92
N GLY A 349 22.10 -6.12 -4.08
CA GLY A 349 22.93 -7.31 -4.19
C GLY A 349 22.52 -8.23 -5.34
N THR A 350 23.22 -9.35 -5.45
CA THR A 350 22.94 -10.40 -6.43
C THR A 350 22.36 -11.62 -5.73
N PHE A 351 21.23 -12.12 -6.23
CA PHE A 351 20.51 -13.22 -5.62
C PHE A 351 20.18 -14.26 -6.68
N THR A 352 20.23 -15.53 -6.28
CA THR A 352 19.85 -16.60 -7.19
C THR A 352 18.33 -16.63 -7.32
N GLN A 353 17.86 -16.59 -8.55
CA GLN A 353 16.46 -16.70 -8.90
C GLN A 353 16.24 -17.84 -9.89
N GLN A 354 15.02 -18.36 -9.87
CA GLN A 354 14.56 -19.27 -10.89
C GLN A 354 13.83 -18.51 -11.99
N ALA A 355 13.78 -19.10 -13.19
CA ALA A 355 12.89 -18.65 -14.24
C ALA A 355 11.43 -18.92 -13.89
N SER A 356 10.52 -18.19 -14.53
CA SER A 356 9.08 -18.46 -14.52
C SER A 356 8.58 -18.64 -15.94
N TRP A 357 7.47 -19.36 -16.09
CA TRP A 357 6.94 -19.72 -17.40
C TRP A 357 6.31 -18.51 -18.09
N SER A 358 6.76 -18.20 -19.30
CA SER A 358 6.16 -17.17 -20.15
C SER A 358 5.29 -17.81 -21.22
N ASN A 359 4.00 -17.50 -21.22
CA ASN A 359 3.08 -17.81 -22.33
C ASN A 359 3.46 -17.05 -23.60
N ASP A 360 3.98 -15.82 -23.47
CA ASP A 360 4.39 -14.98 -24.62
C ASP A 360 5.50 -15.65 -25.45
N THR A 361 6.43 -16.31 -24.78
CA THR A 361 7.59 -16.98 -25.41
C THR A 361 7.48 -18.51 -25.42
N ASN A 362 6.43 -19.04 -24.80
CA ASN A 362 6.19 -20.46 -24.58
C ASN A 362 7.43 -21.19 -24.00
N ASN A 363 8.09 -20.56 -23.03
CA ASN A 363 9.33 -21.02 -22.43
C ASN A 363 9.50 -20.49 -21.00
N CYS A 364 10.34 -21.17 -20.23
CA CYS A 364 10.85 -20.65 -18.96
C CYS A 364 11.77 -19.45 -19.21
N ALA A 365 11.41 -18.30 -18.67
CA ALA A 365 12.11 -17.04 -18.85
C ALA A 365 12.73 -16.58 -17.52
N ILE A 366 14.06 -16.50 -17.48
CA ILE A 366 14.80 -15.83 -16.38
C ILE A 366 14.87 -14.30 -16.61
N SER A 367 14.50 -13.87 -17.81
CA SER A 367 14.45 -12.47 -18.25
C SER A 367 13.38 -12.37 -19.32
N HIS A 368 12.51 -11.37 -19.21
CA HIS A 368 11.40 -11.15 -20.12
C HIS A 368 11.27 -9.66 -20.46
N ALA A 369 10.86 -9.33 -21.69
CA ALA A 369 10.57 -7.94 -22.02
C ALA A 369 9.39 -7.44 -21.18
N ILE A 370 9.42 -6.17 -20.76
CA ILE A 370 8.26 -5.58 -20.08
C ILE A 370 7.09 -5.53 -21.08
N VAL A 371 6.00 -6.23 -20.76
CA VAL A 371 4.79 -6.24 -21.57
C VAL A 371 3.97 -5.02 -21.21
N THR A 372 4.14 -3.95 -21.98
CA THR A 372 3.26 -2.78 -21.91
C THR A 372 2.03 -3.08 -22.76
N GLY A 373 1.07 -3.82 -22.19
CA GLY A 373 -0.17 -4.13 -22.88
C GLY A 373 -1.08 -2.92 -22.97
N GLY A 374 -0.84 -2.04 -23.93
CA GLY A 374 -1.83 -1.06 -24.41
C GLY A 374 -2.27 0.05 -23.44
N SER A 375 -1.88 0.04 -22.16
CA SER A 375 -1.91 1.28 -21.36
C SER A 375 -0.59 2.01 -21.58
N THR A 376 -0.66 3.06 -22.39
CA THR A 376 0.27 4.18 -22.19
C THR A 376 0.15 4.58 -20.73
N ASN A 377 1.25 4.55 -19.97
CA ASN A 377 1.31 5.18 -18.65
C ASN A 377 0.62 6.54 -18.78
N THR A 378 -0.49 6.74 -18.07
CA THR A 378 -1.28 7.95 -18.23
C THR A 378 -0.79 8.88 -17.15
N ALA A 379 -0.29 10.06 -17.54
CA ALA A 379 0.20 11.01 -16.54
C ALA A 379 -0.87 11.23 -15.44
N PRO A 380 -0.47 11.31 -14.17
CA PRO A 380 -1.40 11.51 -13.07
C PRO A 380 -2.20 12.80 -13.28
N VAL A 381 -3.34 12.93 -12.62
CA VAL A 381 -4.11 14.17 -12.58
C VAL A 381 -3.85 14.84 -11.25
N ALA A 382 -2.96 15.84 -11.25
CA ALA A 382 -2.67 16.64 -10.07
C ALA A 382 -3.92 17.37 -9.59
N ASN A 383 -4.25 17.21 -8.32
CA ASN A 383 -5.40 17.87 -7.74
C ASN A 383 -5.24 18.05 -6.23
N PHE A 384 -5.56 19.23 -5.72
CA PHE A 384 -5.58 19.45 -4.27
C PHE A 384 -6.65 20.47 -3.87
N SER A 385 -6.93 20.49 -2.56
CA SER A 385 -7.69 21.52 -1.87
C SER A 385 -6.82 22.22 -0.82
N ALA A 386 -7.18 23.45 -0.46
CA ALA A 386 -6.49 24.23 0.55
C ALA A 386 -7.48 24.87 1.52
N THR A 387 -7.11 24.91 2.78
CA THR A 387 -7.82 25.65 3.85
C THR A 387 -6.83 26.60 4.52
N SER A 388 -7.27 27.81 4.85
CA SER A 388 -6.41 28.82 5.47
C SER A 388 -6.98 29.26 6.80
N SER A 389 -6.12 29.34 7.81
CA SER A 389 -6.42 29.87 9.14
C SER A 389 -5.35 30.89 9.50
N GLY A 390 -5.72 32.17 9.51
CA GLY A 390 -4.74 33.24 9.66
C GLY A 390 -3.74 33.25 8.50
N LEU A 391 -2.45 33.26 8.85
CA LEU A 391 -1.33 33.20 7.91
C LEU A 391 -0.89 31.78 7.55
N THR A 392 -1.59 30.75 8.03
CA THR A 392 -1.23 29.35 7.78
C THR A 392 -2.23 28.71 6.82
N ALA A 393 -1.72 28.07 5.77
CA ALA A 393 -2.50 27.23 4.87
C ALA A 393 -2.18 25.75 5.12
N THR A 394 -3.21 24.91 5.06
CA THR A 394 -3.13 23.45 5.09
C THR A 394 -3.67 22.90 3.79
N PHE A 395 -2.92 21.98 3.18
CA PHE A 395 -3.20 21.42 1.87
C PHE A 395 -3.56 19.95 1.99
N THR A 396 -4.59 19.54 1.26
CA THR A 396 -5.00 18.14 1.15
C THR A 396 -4.87 17.72 -0.31
N ASP A 397 -3.98 16.77 -0.57
CA ASP A 397 -3.86 16.13 -1.87
C ASP A 397 -5.13 15.32 -2.17
N THR A 398 -5.57 15.41 -3.42
CA THR A 398 -6.71 14.71 -4.01
C THR A 398 -6.36 14.24 -5.42
N SER A 399 -5.07 14.17 -5.73
CA SER A 399 -4.56 13.74 -7.03
C SER A 399 -4.96 12.30 -7.27
N THR A 400 -5.24 12.00 -8.54
CA THR A 400 -5.63 10.65 -8.95
C THR A 400 -4.69 10.20 -10.03
N ASP A 401 -4.43 8.90 -10.06
CA ASP A 401 -3.70 8.27 -11.13
C ASP A 401 -4.49 7.04 -11.58
N ALA A 402 -4.58 6.80 -12.89
CA ALA A 402 -5.37 5.69 -13.42
C ALA A 402 -4.82 4.34 -12.97
N GLU A 403 -3.51 4.26 -12.75
CA GLU A 403 -2.76 3.11 -12.26
C GLU A 403 -2.55 3.15 -10.73
N ASN A 404 -3.03 4.20 -10.04
CA ASN A 404 -2.87 4.46 -8.60
C ASN A 404 -1.41 4.37 -8.11
N ASN A 405 -0.46 4.86 -8.90
CA ASN A 405 0.97 4.68 -8.66
C ASN A 405 1.74 6.02 -8.50
N ILE A 406 1.09 7.07 -7.98
CA ILE A 406 1.78 8.34 -7.64
C ILE A 406 2.92 8.05 -6.66
N SER A 407 4.14 8.43 -7.06
CA SER A 407 5.38 8.10 -6.35
C SER A 407 5.97 9.27 -5.57
N THR A 408 5.80 10.50 -6.06
CA THR A 408 6.37 11.70 -5.42
C THR A 408 5.44 12.90 -5.51
N HIS A 409 5.48 13.76 -4.49
CA HIS A 409 4.86 15.09 -4.46
C HIS A 409 5.94 16.17 -4.39
N SER A 410 5.71 17.29 -5.05
CA SER A 410 6.54 18.48 -4.98
C SER A 410 5.67 19.72 -4.93
N TRP A 411 5.78 20.50 -3.86
CA TRP A 411 5.01 21.70 -3.61
C TRP A 411 5.87 22.96 -3.74
N THR A 412 5.28 24.02 -4.29
CA THR A 412 5.80 25.39 -4.21
C THR A 412 4.68 26.32 -3.73
N PHE A 413 4.95 27.13 -2.71
CA PHE A 413 3.90 27.91 -2.03
C PHE A 413 3.73 29.34 -2.55
N GLY A 414 4.52 29.75 -3.55
CA GLY A 414 4.45 31.08 -4.18
C GLY A 414 5.21 32.20 -3.44
N ASP A 415 5.83 31.91 -2.30
CA ASP A 415 6.65 32.82 -1.50
C ASP A 415 8.13 32.36 -1.36
N GLY A 416 8.50 31.31 -2.11
CA GLY A 416 9.81 30.67 -2.05
C GLY A 416 9.86 29.42 -1.16
N GLY A 417 8.81 29.12 -0.39
CA GLY A 417 8.70 27.87 0.37
C GLY A 417 8.38 26.65 -0.51
N THR A 418 8.84 25.47 -0.08
CA THR A 418 8.62 24.18 -0.76
C THR A 418 8.31 23.05 0.22
N SER A 419 7.75 21.94 -0.28
CA SER A 419 7.55 20.71 0.51
C SER A 419 7.47 19.47 -0.39
N THR A 420 7.74 18.30 0.16
CA THR A 420 7.54 16.98 -0.49
C THR A 420 6.53 16.09 0.25
N ALA A 421 5.93 16.58 1.35
CA ALA A 421 4.89 15.84 2.06
C ALA A 421 3.60 15.79 1.22
N THR A 422 2.83 14.70 1.32
CA THR A 422 1.54 14.55 0.64
C THR A 422 0.51 15.61 1.07
N ASN A 423 0.42 15.90 2.38
CA ASN A 423 -0.52 16.88 2.93
C ASN A 423 0.23 17.93 3.77
N PRO A 424 0.90 18.91 3.16
CA PRO A 424 1.71 19.88 3.88
C PRO A 424 0.88 20.96 4.58
N SER A 425 1.50 21.61 5.56
CA SER A 425 1.07 22.91 6.08
C SER A 425 2.18 23.92 5.88
N HIS A 426 1.82 25.15 5.49
CA HIS A 426 2.76 26.24 5.24
C HIS A 426 2.32 27.52 5.95
N ALA A 427 3.26 28.24 6.55
CA ALA A 427 3.03 29.50 7.24
C ALA A 427 3.64 30.67 6.46
N TYR A 428 2.81 31.62 6.05
CA TYR A 428 3.21 32.79 5.29
C TYR A 428 3.63 33.95 6.20
N ALA A 429 4.60 34.75 5.75
CA ALA A 429 5.08 35.92 6.50
C ALA A 429 4.12 37.12 6.46
N ALA A 430 3.26 37.20 5.43
CA ALA A 430 2.34 38.31 5.23
C ALA A 430 0.98 37.82 4.72
N ALA A 431 -0.05 38.64 4.92
CA ALA A 431 -1.35 38.42 4.29
C ALA A 431 -1.23 38.66 2.79
N GLY A 432 -1.92 37.86 1.99
CA GLY A 432 -1.86 37.96 0.54
C GLY A 432 -2.45 36.76 -0.17
N THR A 433 -2.50 36.86 -1.49
CA THR A 433 -2.85 35.74 -2.38
C THR A 433 -1.59 35.21 -3.01
N TYR A 434 -1.33 33.91 -2.83
CA TYR A 434 -0.15 33.21 -3.30
C TYR A 434 -0.52 32.16 -4.33
N SER A 435 0.32 32.02 -5.36
CA SER A 435 0.18 30.98 -6.38
C SER A 435 0.84 29.70 -5.88
N VAL A 436 0.05 28.73 -5.44
CA VAL A 436 0.53 27.44 -4.93
C VAL A 436 0.45 26.39 -6.04
N SER A 437 1.52 25.63 -6.23
CA SER A 437 1.56 24.53 -7.18
C SER A 437 1.92 23.21 -6.50
N GLU A 438 1.21 22.16 -6.86
CA GLU A 438 1.55 20.77 -6.58
C GLU A 438 1.91 20.07 -7.89
N THR A 439 3.05 19.42 -7.93
CA THR A 439 3.45 18.48 -8.98
C THR A 439 3.47 17.07 -8.40
N VAL A 440 2.73 16.16 -9.03
CA VAL A 440 2.76 14.73 -8.74
C VAL A 440 3.43 13.97 -9.89
N THR A 441 4.23 12.97 -9.56
CA THR A 441 4.92 12.11 -10.53
C THR A 441 4.61 10.66 -10.23
N ASP A 442 4.21 9.91 -11.25
CA ASP A 442 3.97 8.48 -11.15
C ASP A 442 5.26 7.65 -11.19
N THR A 443 5.15 6.36 -10.92
CA THR A 443 6.28 5.41 -11.04
C THR A 443 6.81 5.22 -12.46
N GLY A 444 6.04 5.62 -13.49
CA GLY A 444 6.46 5.65 -14.90
C GLY A 444 7.21 6.93 -15.29
N GLY A 445 7.38 7.86 -14.37
CA GLY A 445 8.09 9.13 -14.54
C GLY A 445 7.28 10.22 -15.23
N LEU A 446 6.00 10.01 -15.54
CA LEU A 446 5.13 11.08 -16.03
C LEU A 446 4.63 11.92 -14.85
N SER A 447 4.39 13.19 -15.13
CA SER A 447 4.00 14.14 -14.10
C SER A 447 2.90 15.07 -14.57
N SER A 448 2.19 15.61 -13.59
CA SER A 448 1.17 16.63 -13.78
C SER A 448 1.27 17.66 -12.68
N THR A 449 0.87 18.88 -12.98
CA THR A 449 0.93 20.00 -12.04
C THR A 449 -0.40 20.71 -11.99
N LYS A 450 -0.90 20.93 -10.77
CA LYS A 450 -2.03 21.84 -10.52
C LYS A 450 -1.51 23.10 -9.86
N THR A 451 -1.99 24.24 -10.32
CA THR A 451 -1.73 25.55 -9.70
C THR A 451 -3.05 26.17 -9.24
N MET A 452 -3.08 26.69 -8.01
CA MET A 452 -4.25 27.34 -7.41
C MET A 452 -3.82 28.57 -6.62
N SER A 453 -4.64 29.64 -6.70
CA SER A 453 -4.47 30.82 -5.84
C SER A 453 -5.01 30.54 -4.45
N VAL A 454 -4.15 30.67 -3.42
CA VAL A 454 -4.52 30.52 -2.02
C VAL A 454 -4.37 31.86 -1.33
N THR A 455 -5.44 32.34 -0.68
CA THR A 455 -5.44 33.60 0.06
C THR A 455 -5.32 33.31 1.54
N VAL A 456 -4.27 33.82 2.15
CA VAL A 456 -4.09 33.83 3.60
C VAL A 456 -4.28 35.25 4.11
N SER A 457 -4.99 35.36 5.23
CA SER A 457 -5.35 36.65 5.82
C SER A 457 -4.78 36.70 7.22
N GLY A 458 -3.99 37.73 7.53
CA GLY A 458 -3.67 38.05 8.91
C GLY A 458 -4.97 38.17 9.70
N SER A 459 -5.04 37.53 10.86
CA SER A 459 -6.23 37.35 11.70
C SER A 459 -7.30 38.45 11.60
N GLY A 460 -8.50 38.09 11.11
CA GLY A 460 -9.76 38.83 11.29
C GLY A 460 -10.30 39.53 10.03
N SER A 461 -11.42 39.05 9.49
CA SER A 461 -12.16 39.71 8.41
C SER A 461 -12.52 41.15 8.81
N CYS A 462 -12.00 42.14 8.10
CA CYS A 462 -12.38 43.54 8.30
C CYS A 462 -13.75 43.81 7.67
N GLY A 463 -14.62 44.48 8.42
CA GLY A 463 -15.98 44.79 8.00
C GLY A 463 -16.86 45.24 9.17
N GLY A 464 -17.84 46.11 8.89
CA GLY A 464 -18.70 46.70 9.91
C GLY A 464 -17.91 47.58 10.89
N THR A 465 -17.86 47.18 12.16
CA THR A 465 -17.15 47.89 13.22
C THR A 465 -15.70 47.43 13.43
N VAL A 466 -15.19 46.46 12.67
CA VAL A 466 -13.78 46.04 12.77
C VAL A 466 -12.94 46.77 11.72
N LEU A 467 -11.96 47.56 12.17
CA LEU A 467 -11.08 48.38 11.32
C LEU A 467 -9.89 47.58 10.77
N CYS A 468 -9.49 47.96 9.56
CA CYS A 468 -8.28 47.47 8.89
C CYS A 468 -7.22 48.59 8.84
N SER A 469 -5.96 48.25 9.10
CA SER A 469 -4.86 49.20 8.94
C SER A 469 -4.82 49.74 7.51
N GLY A 470 -4.82 51.06 7.35
CA GLY A 470 -4.75 51.74 6.06
C GLY A 470 -6.12 52.00 5.40
N THR A 471 -7.20 51.37 5.85
CA THR A 471 -8.52 51.46 5.23
C THR A 471 -9.44 52.42 5.98
N ALA A 472 -10.05 53.36 5.27
CA ALA A 472 -11.05 54.26 5.83
C ALA A 472 -12.45 53.62 5.81
N VAL A 473 -13.25 53.87 6.85
CA VAL A 473 -14.65 53.47 6.95
C VAL A 473 -15.54 54.71 7.10
N ALA A 474 -16.68 54.71 6.43
CA ALA A 474 -17.68 55.76 6.59
C ALA A 474 -18.41 55.60 7.93
N LEU A 475 -18.54 56.68 8.69
CA LEU A 475 -19.32 56.72 9.92
C LEU A 475 -20.79 57.04 9.59
N PRO A 476 -21.75 56.50 10.36
CA PRO A 476 -23.14 56.93 10.27
C PRO A 476 -23.27 58.40 10.69
N SER A 477 -24.32 59.08 10.22
CA SER A 477 -24.67 60.40 10.75
C SER A 477 -25.17 60.26 12.19
N VAL A 478 -24.67 61.11 13.09
CA VAL A 478 -24.96 61.02 14.53
C VAL A 478 -25.47 62.37 15.03
N ALA A 479 -26.56 62.35 15.80
CA ALA A 479 -27.15 63.54 16.40
C ALA A 479 -26.31 64.06 17.59
N THR A 480 -26.41 65.36 17.86
CA THR A 480 -25.71 66.03 18.97
C THR A 480 -25.84 65.26 20.29
N GLY A 481 -24.70 64.99 20.93
CA GLY A 481 -24.59 64.30 22.21
C GLY A 481 -24.49 62.77 22.12
N ALA A 482 -24.82 62.16 20.98
CA ALA A 482 -24.79 60.71 20.77
C ALA A 482 -23.43 60.20 20.24
N TRP A 483 -23.28 58.87 20.20
CA TRP A 483 -22.07 58.17 19.78
C TRP A 483 -22.29 57.36 18.50
N SER A 484 -21.24 57.19 17.72
CA SER A 484 -21.13 56.14 16.71
C SER A 484 -21.18 54.74 17.36
N PRO A 485 -21.37 53.66 16.56
CA PRO A 485 -20.93 52.33 16.97
C PRO A 485 -19.46 52.35 17.41
N ILE A 486 -19.09 51.41 18.29
CA ILE A 486 -17.69 51.26 18.71
C ILE A 486 -16.95 50.44 17.67
N TYR A 487 -15.87 51.00 17.15
CA TYR A 487 -14.99 50.35 16.20
C TYR A 487 -13.80 49.71 16.92
N THR A 488 -13.26 48.61 16.40
CA THR A 488 -12.13 47.91 17.01
C THR A 488 -11.00 47.65 16.03
N ILE A 489 -9.76 47.65 16.52
CA ILE A 489 -8.59 47.14 15.79
C ILE A 489 -7.68 46.37 16.74
N ALA A 490 -7.17 45.23 16.29
CA ALA A 490 -6.12 44.51 17.00
C ALA A 490 -4.75 45.06 16.60
N VAL A 491 -3.98 45.54 17.58
CA VAL A 491 -2.60 46.00 17.38
C VAL A 491 -1.66 44.88 17.84
N PRO A 492 -0.85 44.29 16.94
CA PRO A 492 0.12 43.27 17.32
C PRO A 492 1.27 43.84 18.17
N ALA A 493 2.03 42.97 18.83
CA ALA A 493 3.25 43.37 19.53
C ALA A 493 4.34 43.88 18.56
N GLY A 494 5.21 44.76 19.06
CA GLY A 494 6.41 45.21 18.35
C GLY A 494 6.19 46.26 17.27
N LYS A 495 5.04 46.95 17.23
CA LYS A 495 4.75 48.01 16.25
C LYS A 495 5.37 49.35 16.66
N THR A 496 5.76 50.15 15.68
CA THR A 496 6.35 51.48 15.91
C THR A 496 5.30 52.56 16.17
N SER A 497 4.13 52.47 15.52
CA SER A 497 3.01 53.36 15.81
C SER A 497 1.65 52.78 15.41
N VAL A 498 0.58 53.29 16.03
CA VAL A 498 -0.79 53.22 15.49
C VAL A 498 -1.41 54.61 15.53
N VAL A 499 -2.02 55.01 14.40
CA VAL A 499 -2.65 56.32 14.20
C VAL A 499 -4.11 56.13 13.87
N PHE A 500 -5.00 56.80 14.59
CA PHE A 500 -6.43 56.87 14.34
C PHE A 500 -6.80 58.28 13.92
N ASN A 501 -7.47 58.46 12.79
CA ASN A 501 -7.88 59.77 12.34
C ASN A 501 -9.30 59.76 11.79
N ILE A 502 -10.05 60.83 12.05
CA ILE A 502 -11.30 61.14 11.38
C ILE A 502 -11.13 62.33 10.44
N SER A 503 -11.91 62.35 9.37
CA SER A 503 -11.85 63.42 8.36
C SER A 503 -13.12 63.49 7.52
N GLY A 504 -13.33 64.63 6.85
CA GLY A 504 -14.44 64.85 5.92
C GLY A 504 -15.78 65.18 6.60
N GLY A 505 -16.85 65.23 5.81
CA GLY A 505 -18.20 65.45 6.30
C GLY A 505 -18.49 66.87 6.80
N THR A 506 -19.62 67.02 7.49
CA THR A 506 -20.09 68.26 8.15
C THR A 506 -20.33 68.02 9.65
N GLY A 507 -20.46 69.09 10.43
CA GLY A 507 -20.70 69.00 11.88
C GLY A 507 -19.43 69.05 12.73
N ASP A 508 -19.51 68.51 13.94
CA ASP A 508 -18.42 68.48 14.92
C ASP A 508 -18.34 67.11 15.61
N ALA A 509 -17.49 66.25 15.06
CA ALA A 509 -17.26 64.87 15.48
C ALA A 509 -15.97 64.77 16.32
N ASP A 510 -16.11 64.37 17.58
CA ASP A 510 -15.00 64.16 18.52
C ASP A 510 -14.54 62.70 18.52
N LEU A 511 -13.25 62.45 18.31
CA LEU A 511 -12.59 61.15 18.35
C LEU A 511 -12.18 60.75 19.77
N TYR A 512 -12.52 59.53 20.16
CA TYR A 512 -12.06 58.89 21.39
C TYR A 512 -11.48 57.52 21.11
N VAL A 513 -10.30 57.23 21.68
CA VAL A 513 -9.65 55.92 21.58
C VAL A 513 -9.30 55.40 22.97
N ARG A 514 -9.59 54.12 23.22
CA ARG A 514 -9.24 53.44 24.47
C ARG A 514 -8.75 52.00 24.22
N ILE A 515 -7.76 51.57 24.99
CA ILE A 515 -7.16 50.24 24.91
C ILE A 515 -7.94 49.28 25.84
N GLY A 516 -8.29 48.10 25.34
CA GLY A 516 -8.89 47.01 26.11
C GLY A 516 -10.39 47.14 26.44
N SER A 517 -11.01 48.30 26.20
CA SER A 517 -12.46 48.50 26.39
C SER A 517 -12.97 49.74 25.66
N ALA A 518 -14.29 49.87 25.48
CA ALA A 518 -14.91 51.02 24.84
C ALA A 518 -14.63 52.34 25.58
N PRO A 519 -14.37 53.45 24.86
CA PRO A 519 -14.19 54.77 25.47
C PRO A 519 -15.51 55.34 26.03
N THR A 520 -15.40 56.21 27.03
CA THR A 520 -16.48 57.06 27.55
C THR A 520 -16.04 58.52 27.57
N THR A 521 -16.93 59.45 27.90
CA THR A 521 -16.58 60.88 28.04
C THR A 521 -15.59 61.16 29.18
N THR A 522 -15.42 60.23 30.11
CA THR A 522 -14.53 60.35 31.27
C THR A 522 -13.39 59.33 31.29
N SER A 523 -13.41 58.34 30.40
CA SER A 523 -12.41 57.27 30.34
C SER A 523 -12.00 56.99 28.89
N TYR A 524 -10.80 57.46 28.55
CA TYR A 524 -10.18 57.30 27.23
C TYR A 524 -8.67 57.35 27.38
N ASN A 525 -7.94 56.80 26.42
CA ASN A 525 -6.50 56.96 26.32
C ASN A 525 -6.12 58.15 25.44
N CYS A 526 -6.94 58.49 24.44
CA CYS A 526 -6.71 59.66 23.61
C CYS A 526 -8.04 60.33 23.21
N ARG A 527 -8.03 61.68 23.28
CA ARG A 527 -9.04 62.61 22.76
C ARG A 527 -8.30 63.89 22.31
N PRO A 528 -8.36 64.33 21.04
CA PRO A 528 -7.53 65.43 20.53
C PRO A 528 -7.93 66.86 20.93
N TYR A 529 -9.14 67.08 21.47
CA TYR A 529 -9.67 68.40 21.87
C TYR A 529 -9.66 69.44 20.73
N THR A 530 -9.99 69.00 19.52
CA THR A 530 -10.11 69.87 18.35
C THR A 530 -11.57 70.19 18.07
N THR A 531 -11.82 71.22 17.26
CA THR A 531 -13.17 71.53 16.77
C THR A 531 -13.29 71.08 15.32
N GLY A 532 -14.41 70.45 14.96
CA GLY A 532 -14.69 69.95 13.63
C GLY A 532 -14.23 68.50 13.42
N ASN A 533 -14.38 67.99 12.21
CA ASN A 533 -14.28 66.55 11.94
C ASN A 533 -12.85 66.04 11.61
N ALA A 534 -11.83 66.86 11.79
CA ALA A 534 -10.45 66.54 11.44
C ALA A 534 -9.62 66.33 12.71
N GLU A 535 -9.72 65.13 13.29
CA GLU A 535 -9.08 64.79 14.56
C GLU A 535 -8.13 63.60 14.41
N THR A 536 -7.06 63.55 15.20
CA THR A 536 -6.07 62.46 15.15
C THR A 536 -5.54 62.06 16.53
N CYS A 537 -5.50 60.76 16.77
CA CYS A 537 -4.89 60.11 17.93
C CYS A 537 -3.72 59.23 17.49
N THR A 538 -2.54 59.47 18.05
CA THR A 538 -1.31 58.73 17.74
C THR A 538 -0.76 58.05 18.98
N PHE A 539 -0.46 56.76 18.87
CA PHE A 539 0.24 55.98 19.89
C PHE A 539 1.58 55.54 19.33
N ASN A 540 2.67 56.03 19.91
CA ASN A 540 4.03 55.60 19.58
C ASN A 540 4.39 54.38 20.41
N ALA A 541 5.04 53.39 19.80
CA ALA A 541 5.33 52.09 20.41
C ALA A 541 4.10 51.49 21.15
N PRO A 542 2.96 51.28 20.46
CA PRO A 542 1.72 50.89 21.11
C PRO A 542 1.81 49.53 21.79
N THR A 543 1.18 49.41 22.97
CA THR A 543 0.96 48.13 23.63
C THR A 543 0.13 47.22 22.73
N ALA A 544 0.51 45.94 22.65
CA ALA A 544 -0.26 44.93 21.95
C ALA A 544 -1.64 44.75 22.60
N GLY A 545 -2.69 44.63 21.79
CA GLY A 545 -4.05 44.44 22.28
C GLY A 545 -5.11 45.07 21.39
N THR A 546 -6.36 45.00 21.82
CA THR A 546 -7.50 45.58 21.09
C THR A 546 -7.70 47.05 21.47
N TYR A 547 -7.73 47.92 20.46
CA TYR A 547 -8.05 49.33 20.59
C TYR A 547 -9.50 49.52 20.17
N TYR A 548 -10.25 50.27 20.98
CA TYR A 548 -11.65 50.61 20.77
C TYR A 548 -11.74 52.09 20.43
N VAL A 549 -12.48 52.42 19.38
CA VAL A 549 -12.63 53.76 18.84
C VAL A 549 -14.10 54.13 18.83
N GLY A 550 -14.44 55.25 19.45
CA GLY A 550 -15.78 55.82 19.43
C GLY A 550 -15.71 57.27 18.97
N VAL A 551 -16.71 57.70 18.18
CA VAL A 551 -16.84 59.08 17.73
C VAL A 551 -18.11 59.67 18.30
N ARG A 552 -17.99 60.79 19.02
CA ARG A 552 -19.11 61.46 19.68
C ARG A 552 -19.45 62.76 18.94
N ALA A 553 -20.73 63.01 18.71
CA ALA A 553 -21.17 64.26 18.11
C ALA A 553 -21.19 65.39 19.17
N TYR A 554 -20.23 66.32 19.13
CA TYR A 554 -20.34 67.57 19.87
C TYR A 554 -21.41 68.48 19.25
N ALA A 555 -21.48 68.48 17.92
CA ALA A 555 -22.63 68.89 17.11
C ALA A 555 -22.97 67.76 16.13
N ALA A 556 -24.23 67.66 15.71
CA ALA A 556 -24.65 66.62 14.78
C ALA A 556 -23.75 66.59 13.53
N TYR A 557 -23.25 65.42 13.17
CA TYR A 557 -22.31 65.25 12.05
C TYR A 557 -22.82 64.26 11.01
N SER A 558 -22.32 64.39 9.79
CA SER A 558 -22.62 63.47 8.68
C SER A 558 -21.48 63.37 7.68
N GLY A 559 -21.29 62.21 7.06
CA GLY A 559 -20.29 62.01 6.00
C GLY A 559 -18.84 61.98 6.49
N VAL A 560 -18.62 61.74 7.78
CA VAL A 560 -17.28 61.62 8.39
C VAL A 560 -16.72 60.22 8.12
N SER A 561 -15.42 60.13 7.85
CA SER A 561 -14.71 58.86 7.68
C SER A 561 -13.68 58.65 8.79
N LEU A 562 -13.55 57.42 9.29
CA LEU A 562 -12.57 56.98 10.29
C LEU A 562 -11.53 56.07 9.64
N LYS A 563 -10.24 56.26 9.93
CA LYS A 563 -9.15 55.39 9.49
C LYS A 563 -8.18 55.09 10.63
N ALA A 564 -7.71 53.84 10.69
CA ALA A 564 -6.61 53.43 11.55
C ALA A 564 -5.42 53.03 10.67
N THR A 565 -4.19 53.38 11.04
CA THR A 565 -2.95 53.00 10.33
C THR A 565 -1.93 52.52 11.34
N ILE A 566 -1.50 51.26 11.21
CA ILE A 566 -0.45 50.64 12.03
C ILE A 566 0.83 50.62 11.20
N SER A 567 1.91 51.19 11.74
CA SER A 567 3.25 51.14 11.13
C SER A 567 4.03 49.93 11.63
N PRO A 568 4.79 49.26 10.75
CA PRO A 568 5.60 48.09 11.11
C PRO A 568 6.58 48.38 12.24
#